data_AF-V5YNY0-F1
#
_entry.id   AF-V5YNY0-F1
#
_cell.length_a   1.000
_cell.length_b   1.000
_cell.length_c   1.000
_cell.angle_alpha   90.00
_cell.angle_beta   90.00
_cell.angle_gamma   90.00
#
_symmetry.space_group_name_H-M   'P 1'
#
loop_
_entity.id
_entity.type
_entity.pdbx_description
1 polymer ?
#
loop_
_entity_poly.entity_id
_entity_poly.type
_entity_poly.pdbx_seq_one_letter_code
_entity_poly.pdbx_strand_id
1 'polypeptide(L)'
;MKVKSLLAKAAKCRTQEDANQLLDTLERVFGNARPLAGLDLNNSEACMEDDKPFARFELNHKISDHYITMIRPEIRSGKLVVAVVTNCMLDGKGMASQSWEVVDDMDDVIEATDDQTTDDLVKRAKEQALSNHAELIQRVGVPRLIAEKAARQSW
;
A
#
# COMPACT_ATOMS: atom_id res chain seq x y z
N MET A 1 10.66 11.01 5.73
CA MET A 1 10.05 12.38 5.72
C MET A 1 8.99 12.47 6.82
N LYS A 2 8.72 13.61 7.46
CA LYS A 2 7.57 13.72 8.40
C LYS A 2 6.24 13.76 7.64
N VAL A 3 5.22 13.06 8.14
CA VAL A 3 3.87 13.05 7.56
C VAL A 3 3.31 14.47 7.49
N LYS A 4 3.42 15.25 8.59
CA LYS A 4 3.02 16.66 8.61
C LYS A 4 3.62 17.49 7.47
N SER A 5 4.87 17.25 7.09
CA SER A 5 5.51 17.97 5.98
C SER A 5 4.91 17.59 4.62
N LEU A 6 4.54 16.33 4.44
CA LEU A 6 3.88 15.85 3.23
C LEU A 6 2.45 16.40 3.12
N LEU A 7 1.68 16.36 4.21
CA LEU A 7 0.33 16.94 4.26
C LEU A 7 0.34 18.47 4.07
N ALA A 8 1.35 19.17 4.60
CA ALA A 8 1.52 20.60 4.37
C ALA A 8 1.85 20.95 2.90
N LYS A 9 2.48 20.02 2.15
CA LYS A 9 2.64 20.18 0.69
C LYS A 9 1.31 19.98 -0.02
N ALA A 10 0.59 18.90 0.30
CA ALA A 10 -0.73 18.63 -0.26
C ALA A 10 -1.70 19.81 -0.03
N ALA A 11 -1.69 20.40 1.16
CA ALA A 11 -2.55 21.55 1.49
C ALA A 11 -2.27 22.81 0.63
N LYS A 12 -1.13 22.89 -0.06
CA LYS A 12 -0.76 24.00 -0.96
C LYS A 12 -1.08 23.72 -2.44
N CYS A 13 -1.40 22.47 -2.80
CA CYS A 13 -1.75 22.13 -4.18
C CYS A 13 -3.04 22.84 -4.60
N ARG A 14 -3.04 23.48 -5.76
CA ARG A 14 -4.20 24.21 -6.33
C ARG A 14 -4.48 23.83 -7.77
N THR A 15 -3.55 23.15 -8.43
CA THR A 15 -3.62 22.80 -9.84
C THR A 15 -3.40 21.30 -10.05
N GLN A 16 -3.80 20.80 -11.22
CA GLN A 16 -3.51 19.41 -11.63
C GLN A 16 -2.00 19.12 -11.62
N GLU A 17 -1.18 20.09 -12.01
CA GLU A 17 0.27 19.96 -11.98
C GLU A 17 0.80 19.78 -10.55
N ASP A 18 0.23 20.51 -9.58
CA ASP A 18 0.58 20.32 -8.17
C ASP A 18 0.20 18.92 -7.66
N ALA A 19 -0.92 18.36 -8.15
CA ALA A 19 -1.34 17.00 -7.80
C ALA A 19 -0.38 15.95 -8.37
N ASN A 20 0.07 16.12 -9.62
CA ASN A 20 1.08 15.25 -10.24
C ASN A 20 2.41 15.30 -9.46
N GLN A 21 2.87 16.49 -9.08
CA GLN A 21 4.09 16.65 -8.27
C GLN A 21 3.94 16.07 -6.85
N LEU A 22 2.73 16.10 -6.30
CA LEU A 22 2.42 15.45 -5.03
C LEU A 22 2.54 13.93 -5.16
N LEU A 23 2.02 13.35 -6.25
CA LEU A 23 2.15 11.93 -6.56
C LEU A 23 3.63 11.54 -6.72
N ASP A 24 4.42 12.27 -7.51
CA ASP A 24 5.87 12.01 -7.64
C ASP A 24 6.57 12.03 -6.28
N THR A 25 6.16 12.94 -5.40
CA THR A 25 6.69 12.99 -4.04
C THR A 25 6.27 11.76 -3.24
N LEU A 26 5.00 11.35 -3.33
CA LEU A 26 4.43 10.21 -2.63
C LEU A 26 5.09 8.90 -3.08
N GLU A 27 5.23 8.68 -4.39
CA GLU A 27 5.94 7.54 -4.98
C GLU A 27 7.40 7.51 -4.55
N ARG A 28 8.09 8.67 -4.55
CA ARG A 28 9.48 8.72 -4.11
C ARG A 28 9.65 8.36 -2.64
N VAL A 29 8.77 8.81 -1.75
CA VAL A 29 8.91 8.57 -0.29
C VAL A 29 8.45 7.18 0.12
N PHE A 30 7.54 6.54 -0.60
CA PHE A 30 7.07 5.19 -0.30
C PHE A 30 7.74 4.11 -1.18
N GLY A 31 7.81 4.31 -2.50
CA GLY A 31 8.34 3.33 -3.45
C GLY A 31 9.84 3.09 -3.37
N ASN A 32 10.62 4.09 -2.91
CA ASN A 32 12.06 3.91 -2.66
C ASN A 32 12.40 3.59 -1.20
N ALA A 33 11.41 3.61 -0.30
CA ALA A 33 11.65 3.37 1.11
C ALA A 33 11.82 1.88 1.39
N ARG A 34 12.92 1.53 2.06
CA ARG A 34 13.03 0.19 2.66
C ARG A 34 12.06 0.10 3.85
N PRO A 35 11.36 -1.04 4.05
CA PRO A 35 11.53 -2.34 3.36
C PRO A 35 10.64 -2.61 2.13
N LEU A 36 10.00 -1.59 1.53
CA LEU A 36 9.11 -1.74 0.36
C LEU A 36 9.80 -1.50 -0.99
N ALA A 37 11.04 -1.04 -0.98
CA ALA A 37 11.82 -0.83 -2.20
C ALA A 37 11.92 -2.13 -3.03
N GLY A 38 11.60 -2.02 -4.32
CA GLY A 38 11.63 -3.14 -5.28
C GLY A 38 10.29 -3.85 -5.50
N LEU A 39 9.22 -3.42 -4.82
CA LEU A 39 7.86 -3.85 -5.16
C LEU A 39 7.40 -3.19 -6.48
N ASP A 40 6.51 -3.88 -7.19
CA ASP A 40 5.96 -3.39 -8.45
C ASP A 40 5.03 -2.20 -8.18
N LEU A 41 5.27 -1.10 -8.89
CA LEU A 41 4.48 0.12 -8.80
C LEU A 41 3.41 0.13 -9.89
N ASN A 42 2.15 0.25 -9.50
CA ASN A 42 1.00 0.21 -10.41
C ASN A 42 -0.05 1.26 -10.04
N ASN A 43 -1.01 1.48 -10.96
CA ASN A 43 -2.25 2.24 -10.72
C ASN A 43 -2.03 3.63 -10.08
N SER A 44 -0.96 4.31 -10.50
CA SER A 44 -0.68 5.68 -10.09
C SER A 44 -1.74 6.63 -10.62
N GLU A 45 -2.29 7.45 -9.73
CA GLU A 45 -3.37 8.36 -10.03
C GLU A 45 -3.22 9.65 -9.23
N ALA A 46 -3.41 10.79 -9.90
CA ALA A 46 -3.42 12.09 -9.27
C ALA A 46 -4.45 13.00 -9.94
N CYS A 47 -5.24 13.71 -9.14
CA CYS A 47 -6.20 14.69 -9.62
C CYS A 47 -6.53 15.75 -8.57
N MET A 48 -7.30 16.75 -8.96
CA MET A 48 -7.93 17.71 -8.05
C MET A 48 -9.40 17.32 -7.84
N GLU A 49 -9.79 17.00 -6.60
CA GLU A 49 -11.16 16.74 -6.17
C GLU A 49 -11.63 17.90 -5.28
N ASP A 50 -12.66 18.66 -5.67
CA ASP A 50 -13.22 19.75 -4.88
C ASP A 50 -12.15 20.72 -4.30
N ASP A 51 -11.26 21.21 -5.18
CA ASP A 51 -10.11 22.07 -4.86
C ASP A 51 -9.07 21.47 -3.89
N LYS A 52 -9.11 20.15 -3.66
CA LYS A 52 -8.13 19.41 -2.86
C LYS A 52 -7.40 18.39 -3.72
N PRO A 53 -6.09 18.17 -3.50
CA PRO A 53 -5.39 17.15 -4.24
C PRO A 53 -5.80 15.75 -3.76
N PHE A 54 -5.85 14.85 -4.73
CA PHE A 54 -5.87 13.42 -4.58
C PHE A 54 -4.62 12.85 -5.23
N ALA A 55 -3.93 11.95 -4.54
CA ALA A 55 -2.80 11.21 -5.09
C ALA A 55 -2.72 9.83 -4.44
N ARG A 56 -2.64 8.78 -5.27
CA ARG A 56 -2.43 7.41 -4.82
C ARG A 56 -1.61 6.62 -5.81
N PHE A 57 -1.07 5.52 -5.35
CA PHE A 57 -0.47 4.50 -6.20
C PHE A 57 -0.43 3.18 -5.42
N GLU A 58 -0.15 2.08 -6.10
CA GLU A 58 -0.12 0.74 -5.52
C GLU A 58 1.30 0.16 -5.58
N LEU A 59 1.72 -0.45 -4.47
CA LEU A 59 2.91 -1.28 -4.36
C LEU A 59 2.48 -2.73 -4.18
N ASN A 60 2.80 -3.56 -5.16
CA ASN A 60 2.29 -4.91 -5.26
C ASN A 60 3.37 -5.95 -4.96
N HIS A 61 3.04 -6.91 -4.10
CA HIS A 61 3.84 -8.08 -3.79
C HIS A 61 3.07 -9.35 -4.16
N LYS A 62 3.53 -10.04 -5.20
CA LYS A 62 2.95 -11.32 -5.62
C LYS A 62 3.29 -12.40 -4.60
N ILE A 63 2.26 -12.96 -3.95
CA ILE A 63 2.40 -14.12 -3.04
C ILE A 63 2.41 -15.42 -3.85
N SER A 64 1.49 -15.53 -4.81
CA SER A 64 1.37 -16.68 -5.71
C SER A 64 0.66 -16.28 -7.00
N ASP A 65 0.34 -17.25 -7.88
CA ASP A 65 -0.48 -16.98 -9.06
C ASP A 65 -1.95 -16.64 -8.73
N HIS A 66 -2.37 -16.89 -7.48
CA HIS A 66 -3.72 -16.62 -7.00
C HIS A 66 -3.81 -15.50 -5.97
N TYR A 67 -2.70 -15.12 -5.33
CA TYR A 67 -2.73 -14.14 -4.25
C TYR A 67 -1.67 -13.07 -4.40
N ILE A 68 -2.04 -11.86 -3.99
CA ILE A 68 -1.18 -10.69 -4.00
C ILE A 68 -1.47 -9.83 -2.78
N THR A 69 -0.44 -9.22 -2.21
CA THR A 69 -0.61 -8.12 -1.27
C THR A 69 -0.36 -6.80 -1.97
N MET A 70 -1.31 -5.89 -1.84
CA MET A 70 -1.27 -4.52 -2.32
C MET A 70 -1.09 -3.59 -1.12
N ILE A 71 -0.07 -2.73 -1.18
CA ILE A 71 0.13 -1.62 -0.26
C ILE A 71 -0.16 -0.34 -1.03
N ARG A 72 -1.18 0.41 -0.62
CA ARG A 72 -1.67 1.60 -1.35
C ARG A 72 -1.59 2.85 -0.46
N PRO A 73 -0.51 3.62 -0.54
CA PRO A 73 -0.46 4.96 0.02
C PRO A 73 -1.41 5.88 -0.74
N GLU A 74 -2.21 6.66 0.00
CA GLU A 74 -3.19 7.57 -0.57
C GLU A 74 -3.24 8.86 0.23
N ILE A 75 -3.10 10.00 -0.45
CA ILE A 75 -3.47 11.30 0.07
C ILE A 75 -4.81 11.69 -0.54
N ARG A 76 -5.81 11.87 0.32
CA ARG A 76 -7.15 12.31 -0.08
C ARG A 76 -7.77 13.14 1.02
N SER A 77 -8.48 14.21 0.64
CA SER A 77 -9.20 15.07 1.60
C SER A 77 -8.33 15.59 2.77
N GLY A 78 -7.05 15.83 2.51
CA GLY A 78 -6.09 16.34 3.51
C GLY A 78 -5.58 15.30 4.52
N LYS A 79 -5.88 14.02 4.31
CA LYS A 79 -5.36 12.90 5.11
C LYS A 79 -4.40 12.06 4.29
N LEU A 80 -3.48 11.37 4.98
CA LEU A 80 -2.66 10.31 4.42
C LEU A 80 -3.09 8.99 5.06
N VAL A 81 -3.41 8.01 4.23
CA VAL A 81 -3.69 6.64 4.66
C VAL A 81 -2.82 5.68 3.86
N VAL A 82 -2.56 4.50 4.43
CA VAL A 82 -1.93 3.40 3.72
C VAL A 82 -2.83 2.18 3.87
N ALA A 83 -3.48 1.77 2.79
CA ALA A 83 -4.24 0.53 2.77
C ALA A 83 -3.29 -0.65 2.52
N VAL A 84 -3.48 -1.76 3.23
CA VAL A 84 -2.76 -3.01 3.05
C VAL A 84 -3.80 -4.09 2.81
N VAL A 85 -3.92 -4.53 1.56
CA VAL A 85 -5.00 -5.41 1.11
C VAL A 85 -4.42 -6.68 0.53
N THR A 86 -4.92 -7.83 0.94
CA THR A 86 -4.64 -9.10 0.26
C THR A 86 -5.79 -9.43 -0.69
N ASN A 87 -5.47 -9.61 -1.96
CA ASN A 87 -6.45 -9.94 -3.00
C ASN A 87 -6.23 -11.37 -3.52
N CYS A 88 -7.35 -12.02 -3.88
CA CYS A 88 -7.41 -13.29 -4.59
C CYS A 88 -7.77 -13.05 -6.07
N MET A 89 -7.01 -13.64 -6.98
CA MET A 89 -7.21 -13.61 -8.43
C MET A 89 -7.94 -14.88 -8.84
N LEU A 90 -9.27 -14.76 -9.04
CA LEU A 90 -10.18 -15.91 -9.16
C LEU A 90 -10.02 -16.71 -10.45
N ASP A 91 -9.53 -16.07 -11.52
CA ASP A 91 -9.38 -16.68 -12.84
C ASP A 91 -7.99 -17.29 -13.09
N GLY A 92 -7.08 -17.25 -12.09
CA GLY A 92 -5.74 -17.81 -12.18
C GLY A 92 -4.81 -17.11 -13.18
N LYS A 93 -5.15 -15.92 -13.66
CA LYS A 93 -4.33 -15.16 -14.62
C LYS A 93 -3.27 -14.26 -13.98
N GLY A 94 -3.06 -14.38 -12.66
CA GLY A 94 -2.14 -13.52 -11.93
C GLY A 94 -2.46 -12.04 -12.13
N MET A 95 -1.44 -11.19 -12.26
CA MET A 95 -1.60 -9.73 -12.45
C MET A 95 -2.45 -9.32 -13.66
N ALA A 96 -2.62 -10.21 -14.65
CA ALA A 96 -3.47 -9.96 -15.81
C ALA A 96 -4.94 -10.34 -15.56
N SER A 97 -5.29 -10.78 -14.34
CA SER A 97 -6.65 -11.11 -13.95
C SER A 97 -7.56 -9.90 -14.10
N GLN A 98 -8.79 -10.15 -14.53
CA GLN A 98 -9.86 -9.15 -14.54
C GLN A 98 -10.89 -9.41 -13.43
N SER A 99 -10.65 -10.42 -12.59
CA SER A 99 -11.56 -10.87 -11.55
C SER A 99 -10.81 -11.02 -10.24
N TRP A 100 -10.88 -9.96 -9.43
CA TRP A 100 -10.19 -9.86 -8.15
C TRP A 100 -11.22 -9.78 -7.03
N GLU A 101 -10.91 -10.42 -5.92
CA GLU A 101 -11.69 -10.35 -4.69
C GLU A 101 -10.75 -10.05 -3.52
N VAL A 102 -11.18 -9.17 -2.62
CA VAL A 102 -10.47 -8.93 -1.37
C VAL A 102 -10.65 -10.16 -0.49
N VAL A 103 -9.56 -10.69 0.06
CA VAL A 103 -9.66 -11.80 1.01
C VAL A 103 -10.31 -11.28 2.29
N ASP A 104 -11.34 -11.97 2.77
CA ASP A 104 -12.06 -11.61 3.99
C ASP A 104 -11.11 -11.32 5.16
N ASP A 105 -11.37 -10.21 5.84
CA ASP A 105 -10.61 -9.69 6.99
C ASP A 105 -9.13 -9.33 6.68
N MET A 106 -8.78 -9.09 5.41
CA MET A 106 -7.43 -8.70 5.00
C MET A 106 -7.39 -7.38 4.21
N ASP A 107 -8.22 -6.41 4.59
CA ASP A 107 -8.29 -5.04 4.07
C ASP A 107 -7.98 -3.99 5.16
N ASP A 108 -6.73 -3.98 5.63
CA ASP A 108 -6.31 -3.08 6.70
C ASP A 108 -6.08 -1.66 6.21
N VAL A 109 -6.49 -0.66 7.02
CA VAL A 109 -6.19 0.76 6.77
C VAL A 109 -5.33 1.32 7.90
N ILE A 110 -4.14 1.79 7.55
CA ILE A 110 -3.23 2.50 8.45
C ILE A 110 -3.45 4.00 8.25
N GLU A 111 -4.15 4.65 9.18
CA GLU A 111 -4.24 6.11 9.20
C GLU A 111 -2.94 6.73 9.74
N ALA A 112 -2.39 7.70 9.02
CA ALA A 112 -1.20 8.41 9.44
C ALA A 112 -1.53 9.51 10.45
N THR A 113 -0.66 9.69 11.44
CA THR A 113 -0.69 10.82 12.38
C THR A 113 0.40 11.83 12.05
N ASP A 114 0.20 13.09 12.44
CA ASP A 114 1.10 14.20 12.09
C ASP A 114 2.55 14.01 12.58
N ASP A 115 2.73 13.33 13.72
CA ASP A 115 4.02 13.15 14.37
C ASP A 115 4.85 11.99 13.78
N GLN A 116 4.21 11.11 13.00
CA GLN A 116 4.88 9.98 12.36
C GLN A 116 5.74 10.40 11.17
N THR A 117 6.68 9.53 10.83
CA THR A 117 7.41 9.62 9.57
C THR A 117 6.81 8.67 8.53
N THR A 118 7.05 8.97 7.24
CA THR A 118 6.75 8.07 6.13
C THR A 118 7.40 6.70 6.34
N ASP A 119 8.61 6.67 6.91
CA ASP A 119 9.36 5.44 7.14
C ASP A 119 8.71 4.56 8.20
N ASP A 120 8.07 5.16 9.22
CA ASP A 120 7.27 4.42 10.21
C ASP A 120 6.04 3.77 9.56
N LEU A 121 5.37 4.49 8.64
CA LEU A 121 4.23 3.96 7.90
C LEU A 121 4.64 2.82 6.97
N VAL A 122 5.76 2.96 6.26
CA VAL A 122 6.32 1.94 5.36
C VAL A 122 6.64 0.66 6.15
N LYS A 123 7.26 0.78 7.34
CA LYS A 123 7.54 -0.38 8.21
C LYS A 123 6.26 -1.04 8.67
N ARG A 124 5.31 -0.26 9.19
CA ARG A 124 4.02 -0.78 9.67
C ARG A 124 3.22 -1.46 8.55
N ALA A 125 3.25 -0.90 7.34
CA ALA A 125 2.60 -1.50 6.18
C ALA A 125 3.24 -2.85 5.80
N LYS A 126 4.58 -2.96 5.79
CA LYS A 126 5.28 -4.25 5.58
C LYS A 126 4.92 -5.25 6.68
N GLU A 127 4.89 -4.84 7.95
CA GLU A 127 4.53 -5.71 9.07
C GLU A 127 3.10 -6.23 8.95
N GLN A 128 2.14 -5.36 8.61
CA GLN A 128 0.76 -5.77 8.35
C GLN A 128 0.66 -6.71 7.15
N ALA A 129 1.37 -6.41 6.06
CA ALA A 129 1.40 -7.25 4.87
C ALA A 129 1.96 -8.66 5.15
N LEU A 130 2.99 -8.76 5.99
CA LEU A 130 3.54 -10.02 6.48
C LEU A 130 2.55 -10.76 7.39
N SER A 131 1.81 -10.04 8.23
CA SER A 131 0.76 -10.61 9.08
C SER A 131 -0.33 -11.24 8.22
N ASN A 132 -0.85 -10.52 7.24
CA ASN A 132 -1.92 -11.01 6.34
C ASN A 132 -1.42 -12.22 5.52
N HIS A 133 -0.18 -12.18 5.03
CA HIS A 133 0.42 -13.33 4.33
C HIS A 133 0.55 -14.56 5.26
N ALA A 134 1.02 -14.39 6.49
CA ALA A 134 1.09 -15.48 7.46
C ALA A 134 -0.29 -16.03 7.82
N GLU A 135 -1.31 -15.18 7.93
CA GLU A 135 -2.68 -15.62 8.16
C GLU A 135 -3.24 -16.41 6.99
N LEU A 136 -2.98 -15.98 5.75
CA LEU A 136 -3.39 -16.71 4.55
C LEU A 136 -2.84 -18.14 4.55
N ILE A 137 -1.56 -18.30 4.92
CA ILE A 137 -0.92 -19.61 5.06
C ILE A 137 -1.54 -20.42 6.21
N GLN A 138 -1.91 -19.79 7.33
CA GLN A 138 -2.57 -20.47 8.45
C GLN A 138 -3.97 -21.00 8.08
N ARG A 139 -4.72 -20.29 7.22
CA ARG A 139 -6.06 -20.70 6.79
C ARG A 139 -6.06 -22.06 6.06
N VAL A 140 -4.93 -22.49 5.50
CA VAL A 140 -4.77 -23.83 4.88
C VAL A 140 -4.21 -24.88 5.84
N GLY A 141 -4.18 -24.60 7.15
CA GLY A 141 -3.82 -25.54 8.21
C GLY A 141 -2.35 -25.54 8.64
N VAL A 142 -1.55 -24.57 8.20
CA VAL A 142 -0.14 -24.48 8.58
C VAL A 142 0.01 -23.82 9.96
N PRO A 143 0.82 -24.38 10.89
CA PRO A 143 1.05 -23.78 12.19
C PRO A 143 1.64 -22.36 12.11
N ARG A 144 1.19 -21.47 13.00
CA ARG A 144 1.54 -20.05 13.05
C ARG A 144 3.04 -19.76 12.89
N LEU A 145 3.91 -20.41 13.67
CA LEU A 145 5.35 -20.16 13.62
C LEU A 145 5.97 -20.50 12.25
N ILE A 146 5.44 -21.52 11.57
CA ILE A 146 5.88 -21.92 10.24
C ILE A 146 5.36 -20.92 9.22
N ALA A 147 4.10 -20.50 9.34
CA ALA A 147 3.47 -19.52 8.47
C ALA A 147 4.19 -18.15 8.53
N GLU A 148 4.48 -17.64 9.73
CA GLU A 148 5.21 -16.39 9.93
C GLU A 148 6.63 -16.46 9.35
N LYS A 149 7.31 -17.61 9.49
CA LYS A 149 8.63 -17.82 8.91
C LYS A 149 8.58 -17.83 7.38
N ALA A 150 7.61 -18.54 6.80
CA ALA A 150 7.42 -18.63 5.36
C ALA A 150 7.09 -17.25 4.76
N ALA A 151 6.17 -16.50 5.39
CA ALA A 151 5.82 -15.15 4.97
C ALA A 151 7.05 -14.23 4.94
N ARG A 152 7.90 -14.26 5.99
CA ARG A 152 9.13 -13.45 6.03
C ARG A 152 10.17 -13.84 4.97
N GLN A 153 10.25 -15.12 4.61
CA GLN A 153 11.19 -15.59 3.59
C GLN A 153 10.77 -15.22 2.15
N SER A 154 9.49 -14.94 1.95
CA SER A 154 8.91 -14.55 0.66
C SER A 154 9.06 -13.06 0.33
N TRP A 155 9.43 -12.21 1.31
CA TRP A 155 9.39 -10.74 1.26
C TRP A 155 10.75 -10.08 1.39
#